data_AF-A0A256YNG9-F1
#
_entry.id   AF-A0A256YNG9-F1
#
_cell.length_a   1.000
_cell.length_b   1.000
_cell.length_c   1.000
_cell.angle_alpha   90.00
_cell.angle_beta   90.00
_cell.angle_gamma   90.00
#
_symmetry.space_group_name_H-M   'P 1'
#
loop_
_entity.id
_entity.type
_entity.pdbx_description
1 polymer ?
#
loop_
_entity_poly.entity_id
_entity_poly.type
_entity_poly.pdbx_seq_one_letter_code
_entity_poly.pdbx_strand_id
1 'polypeptide(L)'
;MRRLKKKWEFPRKPWDKARIEEEKKLLKEYGLRRKREIWRAEHILRKFRRMARDLNATKDEKQAKILIEKLYRMGILPTKNSTLDDV
;
A
#
# COMPACT_ATOMS: atom_id res chain seq x y z
N MET A 1 28.66 -1.09 -6.56
CA MET A 1 28.12 -0.51 -5.31
C MET A 1 26.59 -0.58 -5.33
N ARG A 2 25.92 -1.13 -4.29
CA ARG A 2 24.44 -1.20 -4.25
C ARG A 2 23.84 0.18 -3.94
N ARG A 3 22.95 0.68 -4.80
CA ARG A 3 22.19 1.92 -4.55
C ARG A 3 20.92 1.61 -3.74
N LEU A 4 20.78 2.23 -2.57
CA LEU A 4 19.58 2.10 -1.73
C LEU A 4 18.40 2.83 -2.40
N LYS A 5 17.25 2.15 -2.50
CA LYS A 5 16.01 2.74 -3.03
C LYS A 5 15.22 3.43 -1.93
N LYS A 6 14.51 4.50 -2.28
CA LYS A 6 13.58 5.18 -1.36
C LYS A 6 12.39 4.26 -1.06
N LYS A 7 11.85 4.35 0.16
CA LYS A 7 10.66 3.61 0.61
C LYS A 7 9.33 4.34 0.35
N TRP A 8 9.38 5.47 -0.33
CA TRP A 8 8.25 6.34 -0.62
C TRP A 8 8.42 6.89 -2.03
N GLU A 9 7.31 7.22 -2.67
CA GLU A 9 7.26 7.83 -4.00
C GLU A 9 6.67 9.23 -3.90
N PHE A 10 7.14 10.12 -4.76
CA PHE A 10 6.58 11.47 -4.85
C PHE A 10 5.31 11.42 -5.72
N PRO A 11 4.25 12.20 -5.41
CA PRO A 11 3.06 12.32 -6.25
C PRO A 11 3.44 12.80 -7.65
N ARG A 12 2.85 12.21 -8.71
CA ARG A 12 3.14 12.60 -10.09
C ARG A 12 2.80 14.08 -10.37
N LYS A 13 1.65 14.55 -9.86
CA LYS A 13 1.22 15.95 -9.95
C LYS A 13 1.44 16.63 -8.60
N PRO A 14 2.42 17.57 -8.49
CA PRO A 14 2.70 18.24 -7.22
C PRO A 14 1.49 19.06 -6.74
N TRP A 15 0.88 19.82 -7.65
CA TRP A 15 -0.20 20.77 -7.37
C TRP A 15 -1.56 20.18 -7.75
N ASP A 16 -2.03 19.26 -6.90
CA ASP A 16 -3.36 18.69 -7.02
C ASP A 16 -4.17 19.05 -5.78
N LYS A 17 -5.20 19.88 -5.95
CA LYS A 17 -5.98 20.43 -4.83
C LYS A 17 -6.66 19.33 -4.04
N ALA A 18 -7.28 18.36 -4.71
CA ALA A 18 -8.02 17.28 -4.07
C ALA A 18 -7.09 16.42 -3.20
N ARG A 19 -5.96 15.98 -3.77
CA ARG A 19 -4.93 15.22 -3.02
C ARG A 19 -4.38 16.00 -1.84
N ILE A 20 -4.08 17.29 -2.02
CA ILE A 20 -3.49 18.12 -0.96
C ILE A 20 -4.46 18.25 0.22
N GLU A 21 -5.76 18.39 -0.05
CA GLU A 21 -6.82 18.50 0.94
C GLU A 21 -7.05 17.18 1.69
N GLU A 22 -7.10 16.05 0.97
CA GLU A 22 -7.17 14.71 1.55
C GLU A 22 -5.97 14.41 2.45
N GLU A 23 -4.74 14.68 1.98
CA GLU A 23 -3.53 14.52 2.79
C GLU A 23 -3.54 15.41 4.02
N LYS A 24 -4.06 16.65 3.93
CA LYS A 24 -4.19 17.54 5.10
C LYS A 24 -5.17 16.98 6.13
N LYS A 25 -6.28 16.41 5.67
CA LYS A 25 -7.25 15.73 6.55
C LYS A 25 -6.59 14.55 7.27
N LEU A 26 -5.90 13.69 6.54
CA LEU A 26 -5.19 12.53 7.11
C LEU A 26 -4.08 12.94 8.10
N LEU A 27 -3.32 14.00 7.79
CA LEU A 27 -2.31 14.53 8.73
C LEU A 27 -2.95 14.96 10.06
N LYS A 28 -4.11 15.62 9.99
CA LYS A 28 -4.82 16.13 11.18
C LYS A 28 -5.45 14.99 11.99
N GLU A 29 -6.08 14.03 11.31
CA GLU A 29 -6.77 12.91 11.94
C GLU A 29 -5.80 11.98 12.67
N TYR A 30 -4.67 11.65 12.05
CA TYR A 30 -3.69 10.72 12.62
C TYR A 30 -2.50 11.41 13.31
N GLY A 31 -2.48 12.75 13.39
CA GLY A 31 -1.40 13.51 14.06
C GLY A 31 -0.02 13.35 13.42
N LEU A 32 0.04 13.12 12.11
CA LEU A 32 1.29 12.83 11.40
C LEU A 32 2.15 14.09 11.25
N ARG A 33 3.48 13.95 11.36
CA ARG A 33 4.40 15.10 11.29
C ARG A 33 4.68 15.55 9.86
N ARG A 34 4.75 14.62 8.90
CA ARG A 34 5.10 14.92 7.50
C ARG A 34 4.32 14.08 6.50
N LYS A 35 3.99 14.68 5.33
CA LYS A 35 3.35 13.98 4.19
C LYS A 35 4.13 12.76 3.67
N ARG A 36 5.44 12.70 3.90
CA ARG A 36 6.27 11.53 3.54
C ARG A 36 5.83 10.24 4.24
N GLU A 37 5.18 10.34 5.40
CA GLU A 37 4.63 9.19 6.12
C GLU A 37 3.43 8.61 5.37
N ILE A 38 2.51 9.48 4.90
CA ILE A 38 1.39 9.11 4.04
C ILE A 38 1.90 8.44 2.75
N TRP A 39 2.86 9.06 2.06
CA TRP A 39 3.41 8.50 0.82
C TRP A 39 4.13 7.17 1.01
N ARG A 40 4.68 6.91 2.21
CA ARG A 40 5.27 5.62 2.55
C ARG A 40 4.19 4.57 2.72
N ALA A 41 3.10 4.89 3.42
CA ALA A 41 1.96 3.99 3.59
C ALA A 41 1.32 3.67 2.23
N GLU A 42 1.06 4.69 1.40
CA GLU A 42 0.56 4.50 0.03
C GLU A 42 1.48 3.61 -0.81
N HIS A 43 2.80 3.82 -0.73
CA HIS A 43 3.75 3.01 -1.49
C HIS A 43 3.74 1.54 -1.06
N ILE A 44 3.61 1.27 0.25
CA ILE A 44 3.45 -0.09 0.77
C ILE A 44 2.16 -0.72 0.24
N LEU A 45 1.04 0.00 0.26
CA LEU A 45 -0.24 -0.46 -0.26
C LEU A 45 -0.18 -0.75 -1.77
N ARG A 46 0.41 0.16 -2.56
CA ARG A 46 0.62 -0.03 -4.00
C ARG A 46 1.46 -1.27 -4.30
N LYS A 47 2.46 -1.57 -3.46
CA LYS A 47 3.27 -2.78 -3.62
C LYS A 47 2.45 -4.05 -3.41
N PHE A 48 1.59 -4.10 -2.38
CA PHE A 48 0.71 -5.24 -2.14
C PHE A 48 -0.30 -5.43 -3.27
N ARG A 49 -0.96 -4.36 -3.72
CA ARG A 49 -1.88 -4.40 -4.88
C ARG A 49 -1.21 -4.86 -6.17
N ARG A 50 0.04 -4.46 -6.39
CA ARG A 50 0.82 -4.94 -7.54
C ARG A 50 1.07 -6.44 -7.42
N MET A 51 1.52 -6.90 -6.25
CA MET A 51 1.71 -8.34 -6.02
C MET A 51 0.42 -9.12 -6.21
N ALA A 52 -0.72 -8.63 -5.70
CA ALA A 52 -2.02 -9.27 -5.88
C ALA A 52 -2.40 -9.39 -7.37
N ARG A 53 -2.26 -8.32 -8.15
CA ARG A 53 -2.52 -8.35 -9.60
C ARG A 53 -1.60 -9.31 -10.35
N ASP A 54 -0.30 -9.30 -10.03
CA ASP A 54 0.67 -10.19 -10.66
C ASP A 54 0.33 -11.66 -10.34
N LEU A 55 -0.04 -11.96 -9.09
CA LEU A 55 -0.43 -13.30 -8.65
C LEU A 55 -1.77 -13.77 -9.25
N ASN A 56 -2.72 -12.85 -9.43
CA ASN A 56 -3.99 -13.17 -10.09
C ASN A 56 -3.77 -13.56 -11.55
N ALA A 57 -2.82 -12.90 -12.23
CA ALA A 57 -2.45 -13.23 -13.61
C ALA A 57 -1.70 -14.57 -13.72
N THR A 58 -0.78 -14.87 -12.79
CA THR A 58 0.02 -16.11 -12.83
C THR A 58 -0.71 -17.33 -12.26
N LYS A 59 -1.80 -17.14 -11.52
CA LYS A 59 -2.55 -18.18 -10.80
C LYS A 59 -1.69 -19.01 -9.84
N ASP A 60 -0.66 -18.41 -9.26
CA ASP A 60 0.18 -19.07 -8.25
C ASP A 60 -0.49 -19.05 -6.87
N GLU A 61 -1.21 -20.14 -6.56
CA GLU A 61 -1.93 -20.29 -5.30
C GLU A 61 -1.03 -20.28 -4.05
N LYS A 62 0.24 -20.71 -4.16
CA LYS A 62 1.14 -20.78 -3.00
C LYS A 62 1.52 -19.38 -2.55
N GLN A 63 1.92 -18.53 -3.50
CA GLN A 63 2.28 -17.15 -3.20
C GLN A 63 1.07 -16.30 -2.82
N ALA A 64 -0.11 -16.58 -3.38
CA ALA A 64 -1.36 -15.95 -2.99
C ALA A 64 -1.68 -16.19 -1.50
N LYS A 65 -1.60 -17.44 -1.03
CA LYS A 65 -1.81 -17.79 0.39
C LYS A 65 -0.84 -17.06 1.32
N ILE A 66 0.44 -16.95 0.93
CA ILE A 66 1.46 -16.23 1.71
C ILE A 66 1.13 -14.74 1.80
N LEU A 67 0.68 -14.12 0.71
CA LEU A 67 0.30 -12.71 0.70
C LEU A 67 -0.92 -12.45 1.60
N ILE A 68 -1.96 -13.27 1.49
CA ILE A 68 -3.18 -13.17 2.30
C ILE A 68 -2.85 -13.36 3.78
N GLU A 69 -2.06 -14.38 4.12
CA GLU A 69 -1.66 -14.62 5.52
C GLU A 69 -0.87 -13.44 6.10
N LYS A 70 0.02 -12.83 5.30
CA LYS A 70 0.78 -11.65 5.73
C LYS A 70 -0.13 -10.45 5.99
N LEU A 71 -1.10 -10.19 5.11
CA LEU A 71 -2.05 -9.09 5.27
C LEU A 71 -3.02 -9.31 6.43
N TYR A 72 -3.43 -10.57 6.66
CA TYR A 72 -4.21 -10.96 7.83
C TYR A 72 -3.43 -10.75 9.14
N ARG A 73 -2.17 -11.17 9.20
CA ARG A 73 -1.31 -10.93 10.38
C ARG A 73 -1.07 -9.44 10.64
N MET A 74 -1.12 -8.60 9.61
CA MET A 74 -1.06 -7.14 9.75
C MET A 74 -2.40 -6.51 10.15
N GLY A 75 -3.49 -7.28 10.20
CA GLY A 75 -4.83 -6.79 10.53
C GLY A 75 -5.48 -5.96 9.42
N ILE A 76 -4.96 -6.03 8.19
CA ILE A 76 -5.48 -5.25 7.05
C ILE A 76 -6.69 -5.95 6.44
N LEU A 77 -6.68 -7.30 6.40
CA LEU A 77 -7.81 -8.10 5.93
C LEU A 77 -8.61 -8.65 7.12
N PRO A 78 -9.95 -8.61 7.06
CA PRO A 78 -10.81 -9.01 8.19
C PRO A 78 -10.83 -10.54 8.39
N THR A 79 -10.63 -11.33 7.34
CA THR A 79 -10.72 -12.80 7.43
C THR A 79 -9.58 -13.50 6.70
N LYS A 80 -9.22 -14.70 7.19
CA LYS A 80 -8.16 -15.54 6.62
C LYS A 80 -8.52 -16.15 5.25
N ASN A 81 -9.81 -16.17 4.91
CA ASN A 81 -10.34 -16.69 3.65
C ASN A 81 -10.63 -15.58 2.62
N SER A 82 -10.09 -14.38 2.83
CA SER A 82 -10.25 -13.28 1.86
C SER A 82 -9.70 -13.67 0.50
N THR A 83 -10.37 -13.23 -0.55
CA THR A 83 -9.99 -13.49 -1.94
C THR A 83 -8.87 -12.53 -2.39
N LEU A 84 -8.20 -12.85 -3.50
CA LEU A 84 -7.18 -11.95 -4.07
C LEU A 84 -7.76 -10.61 -4.54
N ASP A 85 -9.06 -10.56 -4.81
CA ASP A 85 -9.76 -9.33 -5.21
C ASP A 85 -10.00 -8.37 -4.03
N ASP A 86 -9.91 -8.86 -2.79
CA ASP A 86 -10.07 -8.05 -1.57
C ASP A 86 -8.80 -7.24 -1.21
N VAL A 87 -7.72 -7.35 -2.00
CA VAL A 87 -6.37 -6.77 -1.75
C VAL A 87 -6.05 -5.58 -2.67
#